data_AF-A0A8H7CZT0-F1
#
_entry.id   AF-A0A8H7CZT0-F1
#
_cell.length_a   1.000
_cell.length_b   1.000
_cell.length_c   1.000
_cell.angle_alpha   90.00
_cell.angle_beta   90.00
_cell.angle_gamma   90.00
#
_symmetry.space_group_name_H-M   'P 1'
#
loop_
_entity.id
_entity.type
_entity.pdbx_description
1 polymer ?
#
loop_
_entity_poly.entity_id
_entity_poly.type
_entity_poly.pdbx_seq_one_letter_code
_entity_poly.pdbx_strand_id
1 'polypeptide(L)' 'MSGSTRDADRISSAQQTLDILHEMSQLLNTQLDKETLTTCVRMIESGVNPEALAAVIQELRRENGRLQDPNLNTR' A
#
# COMPACT_ATOMS: atom_id res chain seq x y z
N MET A 1 26.53 -23.06 9.35
CA MET A 1 26.29 -22.03 8.30
C MET A 1 24.92 -22.14 7.62
N SER A 2 24.00 -23.02 8.05
CA SER A 2 22.74 -23.30 7.32
C SER A 2 21.52 -22.40 7.65
N GLY A 3 21.65 -21.46 8.60
CA GLY A 3 20.58 -20.50 8.91
C GLY A 3 20.52 -19.33 7.93
N SER A 4 21.68 -18.77 7.59
CA SER A 4 21.79 -17.52 6.82
C SER A 4 21.27 -17.60 5.38
N THR A 5 21.28 -18.78 4.75
CA THR A 5 20.78 -18.96 3.38
C THR A 5 19.26 -18.97 3.34
N ARG A 6 18.60 -19.63 4.30
CA ARG A 6 17.14 -19.70 4.37
C ARG A 6 16.50 -18.34 4.64
N ASP A 7 17.14 -17.51 5.47
CA ASP A 7 16.67 -16.15 5.73
C ASP A 7 16.82 -15.26 4.48
N ALA A 8 17.93 -15.40 3.74
CA ALA A 8 18.12 -14.70 2.47
C ALA A 8 17.07 -15.11 1.42
N ASP A 9 16.77 -16.41 1.30
CA ASP A 9 15.75 -16.92 0.39
C ASP A 9 14.35 -16.37 0.73
N ARG A 10 14.00 -16.31 2.03
CA ARG A 10 12.74 -15.73 2.51
C ARG A 10 12.62 -14.25 2.20
N ILE A 11 13.68 -13.48 2.45
CA ILE A 11 13.71 -12.05 2.17
C ILE A 11 13.55 -11.80 0.66
N SER A 12 14.28 -12.57 -0.17
CA SER A 12 14.15 -12.50 -1.63
C SER A 12 12.72 -12.80 -2.08
N SER A 13 12.12 -13.88 -1.57
CA SER A 13 10.75 -14.25 -1.94
C SER A 13 9.74 -13.17 -1.54
N ALA A 14 9.86 -12.59 -0.34
CA ALA A 14 8.97 -11.53 0.11
C ALA A 14 9.08 -10.26 -0.77
N GLN A 15 10.31 -9.91 -1.17
CA GLN A 15 10.55 -8.79 -2.07
C GLN A 15 9.90 -9.03 -3.44
N GLN A 16 10.06 -10.23 -4.01
CA GLN A 16 9.44 -10.61 -5.28
C GLN A 16 7.90 -10.57 -5.20
N THR A 17 7.32 -11.05 -4.10
CA THR A 17 5.87 -10.95 -3.89
C THR A 17 5.40 -9.50 -3.85
N LEU A 18 6.10 -8.62 -3.13
CA LEU A 18 5.76 -7.19 -3.10
C LEU A 18 5.91 -6.52 -4.47
N ASP A 19 6.91 -6.91 -5.26
CA ASP A 19 7.12 -6.37 -6.60
C ASP A 19 5.97 -6.76 -7.54
N ILE A 20 5.54 -8.03 -7.51
CA ILE A 20 4.38 -8.51 -8.28
C ILE A 20 3.11 -7.78 -7.85
N LEU A 21 2.87 -7.65 -6.54
CA LEU A 21 1.70 -6.92 -6.04
C LEU A 21 1.72 -5.45 -6.48
N HIS A 22 2.90 -4.83 -6.53
CA HIS A 22 3.04 -3.47 -7.01
C HIS A 22 2.73 -3.36 -8.51
N GLU A 23 3.24 -4.25 -9.34
CA GLU A 23 2.89 -4.29 -10.76
C GLU A 23 1.37 -4.46 -10.98
N MET A 24 0.74 -5.38 -10.24
CA MET A 24 -0.72 -5.53 -10.26
C MET A 24 -1.43 -4.23 -9.87
N SER A 25 -0.94 -3.54 -8.83
CA SER A 25 -1.51 -2.27 -8.35
C SER A 25 -1.45 -1.16 -9.41
N GLN A 26 -0.40 -1.14 -10.24
CA GLN A 26 -0.24 -0.19 -11.35
C GLN A 26 -1.17 -0.54 -12.50
N LEU A 27 -1.26 -1.83 -12.88
CA LEU A 27 -2.17 -2.28 -13.92
C LEU A 27 -3.64 -1.97 -13.60
N LEU A 28 -4.02 -2.09 -12.33
CA LEU A 28 -5.36 -1.76 -11.83
C LEU A 28 -5.55 -0.27 -11.56
N ASN A 29 -4.55 0.58 -11.83
CA ASN A 29 -4.59 2.03 -11.59
C ASN A 29 -5.02 2.40 -10.16
N THR A 30 -4.58 1.64 -9.16
CA THR A 30 -4.89 1.93 -7.74
C THR A 30 -4.19 3.18 -7.21
N GLN A 31 -3.17 3.65 -7.94
CA GLN A 31 -2.33 4.81 -7.57
C GLN A 31 -1.67 4.67 -6.19
N LEU A 32 -1.37 3.44 -5.78
CA LEU A 32 -0.56 3.16 -4.59
C LEU A 32 0.92 3.10 -5.01
N ASP A 33 1.75 3.87 -4.33
CA ASP A 33 3.19 3.68 -4.41
C ASP A 33 3.63 2.44 -3.61
N LYS A 34 4.88 2.03 -3.81
CA LYS A 34 5.42 0.81 -3.21
C LYS A 34 5.43 0.85 -1.68
N GLU A 35 5.67 2.02 -1.10
CA GLU A 35 5.70 2.23 0.35
C GLU A 35 4.30 2.09 0.97
N THR A 36 3.31 2.75 0.38
CA THR A 36 1.91 2.68 0.79
C THR A 36 1.38 1.26 0.64
N LEU A 37 1.69 0.59 -0.48
CA LEU A 37 1.29 -0.80 -0.70
C LEU A 37 1.90 -1.74 0.36
N THR A 38 3.19 -1.58 0.67
CA THR A 38 3.87 -2.35 1.72
C THR A 38 3.18 -2.15 3.07
N THR A 39 2.80 -0.92 3.39
CA THR A 39 2.05 -0.61 4.61
C THR A 39 0.69 -1.29 4.62
N CYS A 40 -0.04 -1.27 3.50
CA CYS A 40 -1.32 -1.95 3.37
C CYS A 40 -1.20 -3.46 3.59
N VAL A 41 -0.19 -4.09 2.98
CA VAL A 41 0.08 -5.53 3.17
C VAL A 41 0.32 -5.86 4.64
N ARG A 42 1.16 -5.09 5.34
CA ARG A 42 1.43 -5.29 6.77
C ARG A 42 0.18 -5.13 7.63
N MET A 43 -0.69 -4.18 7.31
CA MET A 43 -1.96 -3.99 8.01
C MET A 43 -2.89 -5.18 7.81
N ILE A 44 -3.00 -5.67 6.57
CA ILE A 44 -3.82 -6.84 6.23
C ILE A 44 -3.28 -8.11 6.91
N GLU A 45 -1.96 -8.31 6.91
CA GLU A 45 -1.30 -9.40 7.64
C GLU A 45 -1.52 -9.33 9.16
N SER A 46 -1.73 -8.12 9.69
CA SER A 46 -2.07 -7.89 11.10
C SER A 46 -3.56 -8.09 11.40
N GLY A 47 -4.37 -8.49 10.41
CA GLY A 47 -5.80 -8.79 10.55
C GLY A 47 -6.74 -7.63 10.19
N VAL A 48 -6.24 -6.55 9.61
CA VAL A 48 -7.11 -5.46 9.12
C VAL A 48 -7.90 -5.93 7.90
N ASN A 49 -9.20 -5.64 7.87
CA ASN A 49 -10.05 -5.95 6.73
C ASN A 49 -9.64 -5.11 5.49
N PRO A 50 -9.35 -5.74 4.33
CA PRO A 50 -8.90 -5.04 3.12
C PRO A 50 -9.92 -4.04 2.57
N GLU A 51 -11.22 -4.38 2.61
CA GLU A 51 -12.29 -3.52 2.09
C GLU A 51 -12.43 -2.23 2.92
N ALA A 52 -12.37 -2.35 4.25
CA ALA A 52 -12.37 -1.22 5.17
C ALA A 52 -11.13 -0.33 4.98
N LEU A 53 -9.95 -0.94 4.83
CA LEU A 53 -8.71 -0.21 4.55
C LEU A 53 -8.81 0.57 3.23
N ALA A 54 -9.35 -0.04 2.18
CA ALA A 54 -9.57 0.64 0.90
C ALA A 54 -10.52 1.84 1.06
N ALA A 55 -11.61 1.69 1.82
CA ALA A 55 -12.53 2.79 2.09
C ALA A 55 -11.84 3.97 2.81
N VAL A 56 -11.00 3.69 3.80
CA VAL A 56 -10.21 4.70 4.51
C VAL A 56 -9.24 5.42 3.57
N ILE A 57 -8.49 4.68 2.75
CA ILE A 57 -7.54 5.27 1.78
C ILE A 57 -8.27 6.19 0.79
N GLN A 58 -9.44 5.77 0.31
CA GLN A 58 -10.24 6.60 -0.60
C GLN A 58 -10.74 7.87 0.07
N GLU A 59 -11.16 7.79 1.35
CA GLU A 59 -11.61 8.97 2.09
C GLU A 59 -10.47 9.96 2.33
N LEU A 60 -9.30 9.48 2.76
CA LEU A 60 -8.12 10.34 2.97
C LEU A 60 -7.70 11.04 1.67
N ARG A 61 -7.77 10.36 0.52
CA ARG A 61 -7.48 10.97 -0.79
C ARG A 61 -8.51 12.04 -1.16
N ARG A 62 -9.80 11.78 -0.91
CA ARG A 62 -10.87 12.77 -1.13
C ARG A 62 -10.68 13.99 -0.25
N GLU A 63 -10.41 13.81 1.04
CA GLU A 63 -10.20 14.88 1.99
C GLU A 63 -8.99 15.72 1.62
N ASN A 64 -7.85 15.09 1.31
CA ASN A 64 -6.66 15.79 0.85
C ASN A 64 -6.93 16.61 -0.43
N GLY A 65 -7.68 16.05 -1.39
CA GLY A 65 -8.08 16.79 -2.59
C GLY A 65 -8.94 18.03 -2.29
N ARG A 66 -9.81 17.95 -1.28
CA ARG A 66 -10.62 19.10 -0.82
C ARG A 66 -9.77 20.17 -0.14
N LEU A 67 -8.80 19.78 0.67
CA LEU A 67 -7.88 20.71 1.35
C LEU A 67 -6.97 21.43 0.36
N GLN A 68 -6.67 20.80 -0.77
CA GLN A 68 -5.86 21.39 -1.84
C GLN A 68 -6.67 22.30 -2.79
N ASP A 69 -8.01 22.34 -2.68
CA ASP A 69 -8.84 23.25 -3.49
C ASP A 69 -8.75 24.69 -2.93
N PRO A 70 -8.06 25.61 -3.64
CA PRO A 70 -7.87 26.98 -3.18
C PRO A 70 -9.18 27.79 -3.09
N ASN A 71 -10.30 27.29 -3.64
CA ASN A 71 -11.59 27.97 -3.61
C ASN A 71 -12.45 27.62 -2.38
N LEU A 72 -12.09 26.59 -1.60
CA LEU A 72 -12.80 26.27 -0.35
C LEU A 72 -12.37 27.18 0.82
N ASN A 73 -11.22 27.86 0.73
CA ASN A 73 -10.68 28.69 1.81
C ASN A 73 -11.14 30.17 1.77
N THR A 74 -12.08 30.50 0.89
CA THR A 74 -12.47 31.89 0.57
C THR A 74 -13.96 32.21 0.80
N ARG A 75 -14.66 31.44 1.64
CA ARG A 75 -16.05 31.70 2.02
C ARG A 75 -16.26 31.74 3.52
#